data_AF-A0A660RJ65-F1
#
_entry.id   AF-A0A660RJ65-F1
#
_cell.length_a   1.000
_cell.length_b   1.000
_cell.length_c   1.000
_cell.angle_alpha   90.00
_cell.angle_beta   90.00
_cell.angle_gamma   90.00
#
_symmetry.space_group_name_H-M   'P 1'
#
loop_
_entity.id
_entity.type
_entity.pdbx_description
1 polymer ?
#
loop_
_entity_poly.entity_id
_entity_poly.type
_entity_poly.pdbx_seq_one_letter_code
_entity_poly.pdbx_strand_id
1 'polypeptide(L)'
;MKFKKYVVKDMKEALINVKHDLGDNAVILYTRYVRKGGFMGLFGKKYLEVAATVDDRKNESSNPIQKPELKTNTERKIGIYDLQQIVSKKKQDKPKIDVNNDVYVKSEKDNEDLRKELNDIKKMLTEVKSRIYAKPIDENMLIGKIKDVRNRMIEQEVKEEVVEKITDRISLTSDPSELSDLEILNKKALDYLSAFFKVTGPTTLKENSPTIAIFVGATGVGKTTTIAKLAADYYLHRKKKVGIVTIDTYRIAAVDQLKTYSNILGVPMNVAYTPKELEESLEAMRGEDLILIDTAGRSQRNSMHMSELRVYVDICRPDEIYLLLSATTKYTDIKDMIKQFSTLGECKLIFTKLDETTTFGNILNAIYEFDKSLAYVTMGQNVPDDIEVAEVNKLSHLIIYGPKGYMGAK
;
A
#
# COMPACT_ATOMS: atom_id res chain seq x y z
N MET A 1 -16.34 -18.93 -28.58
CA MET A 1 -17.23 -18.02 -27.82
C MET A 1 -18.07 -17.22 -28.80
N LYS A 2 -19.38 -17.46 -28.89
CA LYS A 2 -20.30 -16.62 -29.68
C LYS A 2 -20.60 -15.36 -28.87
N PHE A 3 -20.31 -14.17 -29.41
CA PHE A 3 -20.55 -12.88 -28.76
C PHE A 3 -21.60 -12.09 -29.54
N LYS A 4 -22.63 -11.57 -28.87
CA LYS A 4 -23.65 -10.72 -29.49
C LYS A 4 -24.01 -9.53 -28.63
N LYS A 5 -24.36 -8.41 -29.27
CA LYS A 5 -24.86 -7.19 -28.65
C LYS A 5 -26.29 -6.92 -29.08
N TYR A 6 -27.11 -6.46 -28.13
CA TYR A 6 -28.52 -6.11 -28.32
C TYR A 6 -28.76 -4.68 -27.86
N VAL A 7 -29.57 -3.93 -28.59
CA VAL A 7 -30.07 -2.62 -28.15
C VAL A 7 -31.59 -2.70 -28.09
N VAL A 8 -32.13 -2.70 -26.88
CA VAL A 8 -33.54 -2.99 -26.59
C VAL A 8 -34.14 -1.93 -25.68
N LYS A 9 -35.46 -1.93 -25.50
CA LYS A 9 -36.15 -0.93 -24.66
C LYS A 9 -35.96 -1.21 -23.17
N ASP A 10 -35.91 -2.49 -22.79
CA ASP A 10 -35.81 -2.92 -21.40
C ASP A 10 -35.08 -4.28 -21.27
N MET A 11 -34.84 -4.68 -20.02
CA MET A 11 -34.13 -5.94 -19.73
C MET A 11 -34.95 -7.19 -20.10
N LYS A 12 -36.28 -7.10 -20.14
CA LYS A 12 -37.15 -8.23 -20.49
C LYS A 12 -37.00 -8.57 -21.97
N GLU A 13 -36.99 -7.55 -22.82
CA GLU A 13 -36.70 -7.68 -24.25
C GLU A 13 -35.27 -8.18 -24.49
N ALA A 14 -34.29 -7.73 -23.69
CA ALA A 14 -32.91 -8.24 -23.77
C ALA A 14 -32.86 -9.75 -23.52
N LEU A 15 -33.50 -10.23 -22.46
CA LEU A 15 -33.48 -11.64 -22.07
C LEU A 15 -34.15 -12.53 -23.12
N ILE A 16 -35.26 -12.09 -23.70
CA ILE A 16 -35.94 -12.81 -24.79
C ILE A 16 -35.01 -12.95 -25.99
N ASN A 17 -34.40 -11.85 -26.43
CA ASN A 17 -33.52 -11.83 -27.60
C ASN A 17 -32.24 -12.65 -27.38
N VAL A 18 -31.64 -12.55 -26.18
CA VAL A 18 -30.46 -13.34 -25.80
C VAL A 18 -30.78 -14.83 -25.78
N LYS A 19 -31.90 -15.23 -25.17
CA LYS A 19 -32.33 -16.62 -25.09
C LYS A 19 -32.63 -17.21 -26.47
N HIS A 20 -33.32 -16.45 -27.32
CA HIS A 20 -33.64 -16.85 -28.69
C HIS A 20 -32.37 -17.09 -29.53
N ASP A 21 -31.36 -16.23 -29.40
CA ASP A 21 -30.19 -16.22 -30.27
C ASP A 21 -29.00 -17.05 -29.78
N LEU A 22 -28.83 -17.16 -28.47
CA LEU A 22 -27.67 -17.78 -27.81
C LEU A 22 -28.05 -19.00 -26.97
N GLY A 23 -29.34 -19.27 -26.78
CA GLY A 23 -29.85 -20.40 -26.00
C GLY A 23 -29.82 -20.16 -24.49
N ASP A 24 -30.22 -21.17 -23.73
CA ASP A 24 -30.42 -21.09 -22.28
C ASP A 24 -29.12 -20.89 -21.47
N ASN A 25 -27.97 -21.24 -22.07
CA ASN A 25 -26.66 -21.15 -21.44
C ASN A 25 -25.94 -19.80 -21.71
N ALA A 26 -26.69 -18.79 -22.15
CA ALA A 26 -26.13 -17.47 -22.41
C ALA A 26 -25.85 -16.72 -21.10
N VAL A 27 -24.65 -16.16 -20.99
CA VAL A 27 -24.19 -15.30 -19.90
C VAL A 27 -24.13 -13.85 -20.39
N ILE A 28 -24.76 -12.94 -19.64
CA ILE A 28 -24.68 -11.51 -19.89
C ILE A 28 -23.35 -10.98 -19.34
N LEU A 29 -22.58 -10.33 -20.20
CA LEU A 29 -21.27 -9.77 -19.87
C LEU A 29 -21.38 -8.36 -19.30
N TYR A 30 -22.21 -7.51 -19.92
CA TYR A 30 -22.46 -6.15 -19.43
C TYR A 30 -23.82 -5.60 -19.91
N THR A 31 -24.31 -4.59 -19.19
CA THR A 31 -25.46 -3.77 -19.59
C THR A 31 -25.14 -2.28 -19.44
N ARG A 32 -25.58 -1.44 -20.37
CA ARG A 32 -25.46 0.03 -20.27
C ARG A 32 -26.63 0.74 -20.93
N TYR A 33 -26.99 1.93 -20.45
CA TYR A 33 -27.99 2.76 -21.12
C TYR A 33 -27.37 3.57 -22.26
N VAL A 34 -28.04 3.59 -23.40
CA VAL A 34 -27.67 4.36 -24.58
C VAL A 34 -28.85 5.22 -25.04
N ARG A 35 -28.59 6.42 -25.57
CA ARG A 35 -29.63 7.26 -26.19
C ARG A 35 -29.57 7.08 -27.70
N LYS A 36 -30.72 6.85 -28.34
CA LYS A 36 -30.81 6.69 -29.80
C LYS A 36 -31.92 7.59 -30.37
N GLY A 37 -31.59 8.35 -31.41
CA GLY A 37 -32.48 9.34 -32.05
C GLY A 37 -32.42 10.75 -31.43
N GLY A 38 -33.08 11.71 -32.10
CA GLY A 38 -33.10 13.14 -31.74
C GLY A 38 -32.15 13.99 -32.60
N PHE A 39 -32.58 15.20 -32.99
CA PHE A 39 -31.71 16.15 -33.70
C PHE A 39 -30.69 16.70 -32.69
N MET A 40 -29.39 16.57 -32.97
CA MET A 40 -28.28 17.02 -32.10
C MET A 40 -28.32 16.49 -30.65
N GLY A 41 -28.83 15.28 -30.40
CA GLY A 41 -28.78 14.64 -29.06
C GLY A 41 -29.82 15.15 -28.05
N LEU A 42 -30.66 16.11 -28.44
CA LEU A 42 -31.83 16.55 -27.68
C LEU A 42 -33.01 15.61 -27.97
N PHE A 43 -33.75 15.23 -26.91
CA PHE A 43 -34.96 14.38 -26.95
C PHE A 43 -34.77 12.91 -27.37
N GLY A 44 -33.54 12.38 -27.36
CA GLY A 44 -33.27 10.97 -27.68
C GLY A 44 -33.89 9.99 -26.67
N LYS A 45 -34.55 8.94 -27.16
CA LYS A 45 -35.14 7.88 -26.32
C LYS A 45 -34.03 7.02 -25.71
N LYS A 46 -34.20 6.63 -24.44
CA LYS A 46 -33.28 5.73 -23.73
C LYS A 46 -33.54 4.28 -24.16
N TYR A 47 -32.45 3.58 -24.47
CA TYR A 47 -32.41 2.15 -24.75
C TYR A 47 -31.36 1.49 -23.85
N LEU A 48 -31.48 0.18 -23.67
CA LEU A 48 -30.54 -0.66 -22.95
C LEU A 48 -29.69 -1.44 -23.96
N GLU A 49 -28.37 -1.25 -23.92
CA GLU A 49 -27.42 -2.08 -24.64
C GLU A 49 -26.97 -3.24 -23.75
N VAL A 50 -27.09 -4.48 -24.23
CA VAL A 50 -26.75 -5.71 -23.50
C VAL A 50 -25.80 -6.54 -24.36
N ALA A 51 -24.66 -6.96 -23.80
CA ALA A 51 -23.74 -7.89 -24.43
C ALA A 51 -23.81 -9.26 -23.76
N ALA A 52 -23.92 -10.33 -24.56
CA ALA A 52 -24.04 -11.70 -24.07
C ALA A 52 -23.15 -12.66 -24.86
N THR A 53 -22.79 -13.77 -24.22
CA THR A 53 -22.02 -14.87 -24.81
C THR A 53 -22.50 -16.23 -24.32
N VAL A 54 -22.18 -17.31 -25.03
CA VAL A 54 -22.46 -18.68 -24.56
C VAL A 54 -21.24 -19.21 -23.83
N ASP A 55 -21.42 -19.68 -22.59
CA ASP A 55 -20.39 -20.35 -21.80
C ASP A 55 -20.65 -21.86 -21.86
N ASP A 56 -19.81 -22.60 -22.60
CA ASP A 56 -19.92 -24.06 -22.75
C ASP A 56 -19.39 -24.83 -21.52
N ARG A 57 -19.21 -24.16 -20.37
CA ARG A 57 -18.65 -24.74 -19.13
C ARG A 57 -19.67 -24.93 -18.01
N LYS A 58 -20.94 -25.17 -18.35
CA LYS A 58 -21.97 -25.58 -17.38
C LYS A 58 -22.81 -26.74 -17.87
N ASN A 59 -22.19 -27.91 -17.88
CA ASN A 59 -22.87 -29.18 -17.63
C ASN A 59 -22.01 -29.96 -16.64
N GLU A 60 -22.02 -29.53 -15.38
CA GLU A 60 -21.96 -30.45 -14.25
C GLU A 60 -22.57 -29.77 -13.02
N SER A 61 -23.55 -30.47 -12.49
CA SER A 61 -24.66 -30.04 -11.64
C SER A 61 -24.31 -29.97 -10.16
N SER A 62 -25.10 -29.17 -9.46
CA SER A 62 -25.16 -29.05 -8.01
C SER A 62 -25.57 -30.35 -7.28
N ASN A 63 -24.76 -30.73 -6.28
CA ASN A 63 -25.00 -31.45 -5.00
C ASN A 63 -25.10 -32.99 -4.96
N PRO A 64 -24.76 -33.69 -3.84
CA PRO A 64 -23.92 -33.33 -2.66
C PRO A 64 -22.86 -34.40 -2.25
N ILE A 65 -21.81 -33.97 -1.52
CA ILE A 65 -20.83 -34.67 -0.63
C ILE A 65 -20.51 -36.18 -0.89
N GLN A 66 -19.25 -36.52 -1.26
CA GLN A 66 -18.32 -37.47 -0.57
C GLN A 66 -17.09 -37.88 -1.45
N LYS A 67 -15.91 -37.99 -0.82
CA LYS A 67 -14.65 -38.64 -1.28
C LYS A 67 -14.84 -40.16 -1.54
N PRO A 68 -13.89 -40.97 -2.05
CA PRO A 68 -12.72 -40.78 -2.96
C PRO A 68 -12.56 -41.90 -4.06
N GLU A 69 -11.45 -41.86 -4.82
CA GLU A 69 -10.75 -42.96 -5.57
C GLU A 69 -11.33 -43.52 -6.89
N LEU A 70 -10.61 -43.38 -8.05
CA LEU A 70 -9.63 -44.31 -8.69
C LEU A 70 -10.29 -45.64 -9.15
N LYS A 71 -10.26 -46.16 -10.39
CA LYS A 71 -9.27 -46.29 -11.50
C LYS A 71 -10.09 -46.60 -12.80
N THR A 72 -9.61 -46.64 -14.05
CA THR A 72 -8.48 -47.40 -14.63
C THR A 72 -8.25 -47.01 -16.11
N ASN A 73 -6.95 -46.90 -16.45
CA ASN A 73 -6.23 -47.33 -17.66
C ASN A 73 -6.79 -47.10 -19.07
N THR A 74 -5.98 -46.41 -19.89
CA THR A 74 -5.33 -47.08 -21.03
C THR A 74 -3.92 -46.52 -21.24
N GLU A 75 -2.98 -47.42 -21.49
CA GLU A 75 -1.52 -47.24 -21.49
C GLU A 75 -0.96 -46.65 -22.80
N ARG A 76 0.13 -45.88 -22.71
CA ARG A 76 1.45 -46.30 -23.23
C ARG A 76 2.60 -45.36 -22.78
N LYS A 77 3.39 -45.90 -21.84
CA LYS A 77 4.87 -45.92 -21.73
C LYS A 77 5.69 -44.66 -22.05
N ILE A 78 6.14 -43.99 -20.99
CA ILE A 78 7.56 -43.64 -20.75
C ILE A 78 7.83 -43.95 -19.26
N GLY A 79 8.68 -44.94 -18.99
CA GLY A 79 8.88 -45.51 -17.66
C GLY A 79 9.92 -44.75 -16.85
N ILE A 80 9.49 -44.22 -15.71
CA ILE A 80 10.32 -43.86 -14.56
C ILE A 80 10.68 -45.18 -13.86
N TYR A 81 11.98 -45.45 -13.68
CA TYR A 81 12.42 -46.58 -12.85
C TYR A 81 12.38 -46.20 -11.38
N ASP A 82 11.64 -47.02 -10.65
CA ASP A 82 11.40 -47.01 -9.20
C ASP A 82 12.60 -47.59 -8.45
N LEU A 83 13.14 -46.83 -7.50
CA LEU A 83 14.41 -47.07 -6.79
C LEU A 83 14.28 -47.95 -5.54
N GLN A 84 13.14 -48.63 -5.33
CA GLN A 84 12.95 -49.48 -4.14
C GLN A 84 13.25 -50.98 -4.32
N GLN A 85 13.76 -51.41 -5.48
CA GLN A 85 14.21 -52.82 -5.66
C GLN A 85 15.68 -53.12 -5.30
N ILE A 86 16.40 -52.21 -4.62
CA ILE A 86 17.84 -52.41 -4.31
C ILE A 86 18.10 -52.75 -2.83
N VAL A 87 17.08 -53.18 -2.06
CA VAL A 87 17.31 -53.68 -0.70
C VAL A 87 16.66 -55.03 -0.49
N SER A 88 17.29 -56.09 -1.00
CA SER A 88 17.33 -57.40 -0.34
C SER A 88 18.30 -58.38 -1.01
N LYS A 89 19.26 -58.83 -0.20
CA LYS A 89 20.15 -60.00 -0.31
C LYS A 89 21.54 -59.85 -0.97
N LYS A 90 22.52 -59.86 -0.04
CA LYS A 90 23.73 -60.72 0.05
C LYS A 90 24.92 -60.46 -0.89
N LYS A 91 26.01 -60.12 -0.18
CA LYS A 91 27.38 -60.70 -0.19
C LYS A 91 28.23 -60.64 -1.48
N GLN A 92 29.41 -60.07 -1.23
CA GLN A 92 30.75 -60.44 -1.70
C GLN A 92 31.43 -59.57 -2.77
N ASP A 93 32.57 -59.04 -2.30
CA ASP A 93 33.85 -58.74 -2.96
C ASP A 93 34.18 -57.28 -3.38
N LYS A 94 35.24 -56.79 -2.70
CA LYS A 94 36.06 -55.55 -2.77
C LYS A 94 36.79 -55.41 -4.13
N PRO A 95 37.40 -54.27 -4.57
CA PRO A 95 38.24 -53.28 -3.83
C PRO A 95 38.01 -51.78 -4.19
N LYS A 96 38.13 -50.82 -3.24
CA LYS A 96 39.29 -50.00 -2.80
C LYS A 96 39.76 -48.87 -3.77
N ILE A 97 39.60 -47.62 -3.29
CA ILE A 97 40.51 -46.43 -3.32
C ILE A 97 40.07 -45.18 -4.12
N ASP A 98 39.92 -44.10 -3.33
CA ASP A 98 40.13 -42.63 -3.46
C ASP A 98 39.56 -41.80 -4.62
N VAL A 99 38.87 -40.68 -4.32
CA VAL A 99 39.45 -39.31 -4.15
C VAL A 99 38.48 -38.40 -3.37
N ASN A 100 39.02 -37.57 -2.47
CA ASN A 100 38.39 -36.62 -1.54
C ASN A 100 37.39 -35.60 -2.14
N ASN A 101 36.36 -35.27 -1.34
CA ASN A 101 35.62 -34.01 -1.41
C ASN A 101 35.06 -33.65 0.00
N ASP A 102 35.91 -33.10 0.86
CA ASP A 102 35.52 -32.55 2.18
C ASP A 102 35.36 -31.03 2.08
N VAL A 103 34.18 -30.55 1.68
CA VAL A 103 33.72 -29.21 2.10
C VAL A 103 32.19 -29.21 2.17
N TYR A 104 31.65 -28.75 3.31
CA TYR A 104 30.24 -28.48 3.66
C TYR A 104 29.35 -29.64 4.13
N VAL A 105 29.58 -30.09 5.39
CA VAL A 105 28.48 -30.29 6.38
C VAL A 105 29.01 -29.98 7.81
N LYS A 106 28.79 -28.74 8.28
CA LYS A 106 28.74 -28.37 9.71
C LYS A 106 27.52 -27.46 9.86
N SER A 107 26.31 -28.02 9.87
CA SER A 107 25.56 -28.66 10.96
C SER A 107 24.86 -27.65 11.88
N GLU A 108 23.53 -27.58 11.74
CA GLU A 108 22.55 -26.80 12.50
C GLU A 108 22.71 -26.87 14.04
N LYS A 109 23.41 -27.88 14.55
CA LYS A 109 23.82 -28.02 15.96
C LYS A 109 24.59 -26.81 16.49
N ASP A 110 25.51 -26.25 15.69
CA ASP A 110 26.35 -25.13 16.15
C ASP A 110 25.50 -23.86 16.36
N ASN A 111 24.42 -23.68 15.61
CA ASN A 111 23.47 -22.58 15.79
C ASN A 111 22.55 -22.80 16.99
N GLU A 112 22.22 -24.05 17.31
CA GLU A 112 21.40 -24.40 18.46
C GLU A 112 22.19 -24.24 19.76
N ASP A 113 23.46 -24.65 19.76
CA ASP A 113 24.39 -24.43 20.86
C ASP A 113 24.70 -22.94 21.05
N LEU A 114 24.91 -22.15 19.98
CA LEU A 114 25.06 -20.69 20.10
C LEU A 114 23.81 -20.01 20.68
N ARG A 115 22.61 -20.45 20.28
CA ARG A 115 21.35 -19.92 20.82
C ARG A 115 21.18 -20.26 22.29
N LYS A 116 21.63 -21.45 22.68
CA LYS A 116 21.62 -21.89 24.07
C LYS A 116 22.59 -21.08 24.92
N GLU A 117 23.82 -20.86 24.42
CA GLU A 117 24.81 -19.98 25.06
C GLU A 117 24.31 -18.54 25.20
N LEU A 118 23.67 -17.97 24.18
CA LEU A 118 23.07 -16.63 24.25
C LEU A 118 21.94 -16.55 25.29
N ASN A 119 21.13 -17.60 25.40
CA ASN A 119 20.08 -17.66 26.42
C ASN A 119 20.64 -17.81 27.83
N ASP A 120 21.75 -18.54 27.99
CA ASP A 120 22.43 -18.71 29.27
C ASP A 120 23.15 -17.41 29.68
N ILE A 121 23.74 -16.66 28.73
CA ILE A 121 24.28 -15.32 28.97
C ILE A 121 23.17 -14.34 29.37
N LYS A 122 21.99 -14.38 28.72
CA LYS A 122 20.82 -13.59 29.12
C LYS A 122 20.40 -13.91 30.55
N LYS A 123 20.34 -15.19 30.94
CA LYS A 123 20.00 -15.61 32.30
C LYS A 123 21.03 -15.13 33.33
N MET A 124 22.32 -15.27 33.04
CA MET A 124 23.38 -14.78 33.92
C MET A 124 23.34 -13.27 34.10
N LEU A 125 23.07 -12.51 33.02
CA LEU A 125 22.86 -11.06 33.11
C LEU A 125 21.65 -10.70 33.97
N THR A 126 20.56 -11.46 33.86
CA THR A 126 19.37 -11.28 34.71
C THR A 126 19.67 -11.61 36.18
N GLU A 127 20.45 -12.66 36.47
CA GLU A 127 20.87 -13.01 37.83
C GLU A 127 21.86 -11.99 38.43
N VAL A 128 22.77 -11.44 37.64
CA VAL A 128 23.67 -10.38 38.09
C VAL A 128 22.88 -9.10 38.37
N LYS A 129 21.89 -8.77 37.52
CA LYS A 129 20.97 -7.65 37.75
C LYS A 129 20.17 -7.85 39.05
N SER A 130 19.63 -9.04 39.31
CA SER A 130 18.81 -9.28 40.51
C SER A 130 19.60 -9.22 41.82
N ARG A 131 20.91 -9.53 41.81
CA ARG A 131 21.79 -9.45 42.99
C ARG A 131 22.23 -8.03 43.37
N ILE A 132 22.14 -7.07 42.43
CA ILE A 132 22.56 -5.68 42.67
C ILE A 132 21.42 -4.83 43.28
N TYR A 133 20.14 -5.24 43.14
CA TYR A 133 18.99 -4.43 43.54
C TYR A 133 18.26 -4.99 44.77
N ALA A 134 18.37 -4.27 45.90
CA ALA A 134 17.81 -4.64 47.20
C ALA A 134 16.28 -4.42 47.37
N LYS A 135 15.48 -4.55 46.30
CA LYS A 135 14.01 -4.61 46.40
C LYS A 135 13.48 -5.73 45.50
N PRO A 136 12.69 -6.68 46.04
CA PRO A 136 12.04 -7.68 45.20
C PRO A 136 10.95 -6.98 44.38
N ILE A 137 11.22 -6.75 43.11
CA ILE A 137 10.23 -6.28 42.15
C ILE A 137 9.60 -7.53 41.53
N ASP A 138 8.27 -7.60 41.51
CA ASP A 138 7.53 -8.72 40.93
C ASP A 138 7.77 -8.79 39.41
N GLU A 139 8.47 -9.84 38.99
CA GLU A 139 8.80 -10.13 37.60
C GLU A 139 7.56 -10.21 36.70
N ASN A 140 6.42 -10.66 37.24
CA ASN A 140 5.15 -10.69 36.50
C ASN A 140 4.59 -9.28 36.26
N MET A 141 4.78 -8.34 37.20
CA MET A 141 4.36 -6.96 37.04
C MET A 141 5.21 -6.22 35.99
N LEU A 142 6.52 -6.48 35.98
CA LEU A 142 7.47 -5.95 34.99
C LEU A 142 7.12 -6.42 33.57
N ILE A 143 6.86 -7.73 33.42
CA ILE A 143 6.39 -8.33 32.17
C ILE A 143 5.03 -7.73 31.75
N GLY A 144 4.16 -7.45 32.73
CA GLY A 144 2.85 -6.82 32.51
C GLY A 144 2.93 -5.45 31.83
N LYS A 145 3.79 -4.54 32.30
CA LYS A 145 3.86 -3.18 31.74
C LYS A 145 4.48 -3.11 30.35
N ILE A 146 5.51 -3.92 30.07
CA ILE A 146 6.04 -4.05 28.71
C ILE A 146 4.96 -4.63 27.78
N LYS A 147 4.18 -5.60 28.27
CA LYS A 147 3.06 -6.16 27.53
C LYS A 147 1.97 -5.11 27.24
N ASP A 148 1.75 -4.14 28.13
CA ASP A 148 0.83 -3.03 27.85
C ASP A 148 1.31 -2.16 26.68
N VAL A 149 2.60 -1.81 26.65
CA VAL A 149 3.21 -1.07 25.52
C VAL A 149 3.13 -1.90 24.23
N ARG A 150 3.43 -3.21 24.31
CA ARG A 150 3.28 -4.16 23.20
C ARG A 150 1.86 -4.15 22.65
N ASN A 151 0.88 -4.31 23.53
CA ASN A 151 -0.53 -4.39 23.16
C ASN A 151 -1.00 -3.10 22.49
N ARG A 152 -0.60 -1.92 22.99
CA ARG A 152 -0.91 -0.64 22.34
C ARG A 152 -0.42 -0.57 20.91
N MET A 153 0.83 -0.99 20.64
CA MET A 153 1.37 -1.00 19.28
C MET A 153 0.64 -2.03 18.39
N ILE A 154 0.28 -3.20 18.93
CA ILE A 154 -0.48 -4.22 18.20
C ILE A 154 -1.90 -3.74 17.89
N GLU A 155 -2.58 -3.07 18.83
CA GLU A 155 -3.89 -2.44 18.64
C GLU A 155 -3.85 -1.34 17.58
N GLN A 156 -2.71 -0.65 17.45
CA GLN A 156 -2.44 0.29 16.37
C GLN A 156 -2.09 -0.40 15.04
N GLU A 157 -2.14 -1.73 14.97
CA GLU A 157 -1.81 -2.54 13.80
C GLU A 157 -0.34 -2.42 13.35
N VAL A 158 0.58 -2.14 14.27
CA VAL A 158 2.01 -2.20 13.99
C VAL A 158 2.42 -3.67 13.78
N LYS A 159 3.26 -3.94 12.77
CA LYS A 159 3.74 -5.30 12.50
C LYS A 159 4.51 -5.85 13.70
N GLU A 160 4.19 -7.08 14.05
CA GLU A 160 4.74 -7.77 15.23
C GLU A 160 6.28 -7.75 15.24
N GLU A 161 6.94 -7.90 14.09
CA GLU A 161 8.40 -7.78 13.99
C GLU A 161 8.95 -6.43 14.52
N VAL A 162 8.27 -5.32 14.24
CA VAL A 162 8.66 -3.99 14.71
C VAL A 162 8.36 -3.84 16.20
N VAL A 163 7.20 -4.34 16.64
CA VAL A 163 6.80 -4.36 18.04
C VAL A 163 7.83 -5.11 18.88
N GLU A 164 8.20 -6.33 18.49
CA GLU A 164 9.17 -7.17 19.21
C GLU A 164 10.55 -6.49 19.28
N LYS A 165 11.01 -5.85 18.19
CA LYS A 165 12.28 -5.09 18.22
C LYS A 165 12.25 -3.96 19.24
N ILE A 166 11.13 -3.27 19.39
CA ILE A 166 10.97 -2.18 20.35
C ILE A 166 10.89 -2.72 21.78
N THR A 167 10.06 -3.74 22.02
CA THR A 167 9.87 -4.32 23.36
C THR A 167 11.11 -5.03 23.87
N ASP A 168 11.84 -5.73 23.01
CA ASP A 168 13.13 -6.33 23.35
C ASP A 168 14.14 -5.26 23.74
N ARG A 169 14.21 -4.17 22.98
CA ARG A 169 15.11 -3.05 23.29
C ARG A 169 14.75 -2.39 24.61
N ILE A 170 13.47 -2.16 24.88
CA ILE A 170 12.99 -1.63 26.18
C ILE A 170 13.43 -2.57 27.31
N SER A 171 13.24 -3.87 27.15
CA SER A 171 13.58 -4.89 28.16
C SER A 171 15.10 -4.93 28.44
N LEU A 172 15.92 -4.77 27.40
CA LEU A 172 17.39 -4.82 27.53
C LEU A 172 17.99 -3.54 28.13
N THR A 173 17.39 -2.38 27.84
CA THR A 173 17.94 -1.05 28.17
C THR A 173 17.30 -0.39 29.39
N SER A 174 16.33 -1.03 30.03
CA SER A 174 15.65 -0.47 31.20
C SER A 174 16.11 -1.11 32.48
N ASP A 175 16.25 -0.27 33.50
CA ASP A 175 16.49 -0.72 34.87
C ASP A 175 15.18 -1.14 35.54
N PRO A 176 15.23 -1.99 36.58
CA PRO A 176 14.01 -2.51 37.22
C PRO A 176 13.04 -1.44 37.73
N SER A 177 13.56 -0.27 38.16
CA SER A 177 12.72 0.85 38.57
C SER A 177 11.94 1.47 37.41
N GLU A 178 12.54 1.57 36.23
CA GLU A 178 11.90 2.13 35.03
C GLU A 178 10.85 1.18 34.46
N LEU A 179 11.14 -0.13 34.47
CA LEU A 179 10.20 -1.17 34.06
C LEU A 179 8.93 -1.21 34.91
N SER A 180 8.98 -0.62 36.11
CA SER A 180 7.82 -0.46 36.98
C SER A 180 6.99 0.80 36.69
N ASP A 181 7.36 1.64 35.73
CA ASP A 181 6.66 2.88 35.35
C ASP A 181 6.24 2.87 33.88
N LEU A 182 4.94 2.82 33.63
CA LEU A 182 4.42 2.72 32.27
C LEU A 182 4.71 3.97 31.44
N GLU A 183 4.82 5.14 32.07
CA GLU A 183 5.07 6.39 31.34
C GLU A 183 6.52 6.50 30.89
N ILE A 184 7.46 6.02 31.72
CA ILE A 184 8.87 5.87 31.31
C ILE A 184 8.97 4.90 30.13
N LEU A 185 8.25 3.77 30.18
CA LEU A 185 8.24 2.81 29.07
C LEU A 185 7.60 3.37 27.79
N ASN A 186 6.51 4.14 27.90
CA ASN A 186 5.93 4.85 26.75
C ASN A 186 6.94 5.80 26.13
N LYS A 187 7.65 6.60 26.94
CA LYS A 187 8.68 7.52 26.46
C LYS A 187 9.81 6.78 25.73
N LYS A 188 10.33 5.70 26.31
CA LYS A 188 11.34 4.86 25.63
C LYS A 188 10.81 4.26 24.33
N ALA A 189 9.54 3.84 24.30
CA ALA A 189 8.91 3.34 23.08
C ALA A 189 8.83 4.41 21.99
N LEU A 190 8.46 5.65 22.34
CA LEU A 190 8.47 6.79 21.41
C LEU A 190 9.88 7.05 20.86
N ASP A 191 10.88 7.09 21.73
CA ASP A 191 12.28 7.30 21.34
C ASP A 191 12.75 6.20 20.38
N TYR A 192 12.40 4.94 20.63
CA TYR A 192 12.79 3.84 19.74
C TYR A 192 11.98 3.77 18.45
N LEU A 193 10.69 4.13 18.49
CA LEU A 193 9.84 4.28 17.29
C LEU A 193 10.40 5.33 16.33
N SER A 194 10.97 6.41 16.87
CA SER A 194 11.48 7.52 16.07
C SER A 194 12.50 7.06 15.01
N ALA A 195 13.30 6.04 15.32
CA ALA A 195 14.31 5.47 14.43
C ALA A 195 13.75 4.69 13.24
N PHE A 196 12.46 4.31 13.27
CA PHE A 196 11.79 3.60 12.19
C PHE A 196 11.08 4.54 11.20
N PHE A 197 10.93 5.82 11.54
CA PHE A 197 10.33 6.81 10.65
C PHE A 197 11.39 7.50 9.79
N LYS A 198 11.15 7.56 8.47
CA LYS A 198 11.90 8.37 7.52
C LYS A 198 10.96 9.46 7.02
N VAL A 199 11.23 10.72 7.37
CA VAL A 199 10.43 11.88 6.93
C VAL A 199 11.26 12.81 6.04
N THR A 200 10.63 13.54 5.12
CA THR A 200 11.33 14.36 4.11
C THR A 200 11.14 15.86 4.22
N GLY A 201 10.50 16.34 5.29
CA GLY A 201 10.19 17.77 5.41
C GLY A 201 9.30 18.26 4.26
N PRO A 202 9.10 19.59 4.13
CA PRO A 202 8.40 20.15 2.99
C PRO A 202 9.21 19.98 1.69
N THR A 203 8.52 20.06 0.56
CA THR A 203 9.09 20.06 -0.78
C THR A 203 10.20 21.11 -0.89
N THR A 204 11.39 20.67 -1.28
CA THR A 204 12.53 21.59 -1.49
C THR A 204 12.41 22.22 -2.87
N LEU A 205 12.27 23.54 -2.90
CA LEU A 205 12.11 24.28 -4.15
C LEU A 205 13.46 24.57 -4.79
N LYS A 206 13.55 24.38 -6.11
CA LYS A 206 14.71 24.79 -6.91
C LYS A 206 14.75 26.31 -7.03
N GLU A 207 15.96 26.87 -7.15
CA GLU A 207 16.13 28.33 -7.23
C GLU A 207 15.85 28.91 -8.63
N ASN A 208 16.22 28.18 -9.70
CA ASN A 208 16.27 28.71 -11.07
C ASN A 208 15.28 28.05 -12.04
N SER A 209 14.38 27.20 -11.54
CA SER A 209 13.38 26.50 -12.35
C SER A 209 12.26 26.01 -11.45
N PRO A 210 11.03 25.79 -11.96
CA PRO A 210 9.96 25.26 -11.15
C PRO A 210 10.31 23.86 -10.63
N THR A 211 10.05 23.60 -9.35
CA THR A 211 9.97 22.24 -8.83
C THR A 211 8.67 21.61 -9.32
N ILE A 212 8.74 20.44 -9.93
CA ILE A 212 7.59 19.72 -10.47
C ILE A 212 7.25 18.55 -9.54
N ALA A 213 6.04 18.57 -8.99
CA ALA A 213 5.54 17.51 -8.12
C ALA A 213 4.31 16.84 -8.75
N ILE A 214 4.37 15.52 -8.97
CA ILE A 214 3.24 14.73 -9.49
C ILE A 214 2.62 13.88 -8.40
N PHE A 215 1.28 13.84 -8.37
CA PHE A 215 0.51 13.17 -7.33
C PHE A 215 -0.15 11.94 -7.90
N VAL A 216 0.27 10.76 -7.44
CA VAL A 216 -0.19 9.46 -7.94
C VAL A 216 -0.84 8.65 -6.82
N GLY A 217 -1.65 7.66 -7.18
CA GLY A 217 -2.33 6.79 -6.23
C GLY A 217 -3.74 6.39 -6.67
N ALA A 218 -4.35 5.49 -5.91
CA ALA A 218 -5.65 4.91 -6.25
C ALA A 218 -6.80 5.92 -6.29
N THR A 219 -7.96 5.51 -6.77
CA THR A 219 -9.16 6.37 -6.72
C THR A 219 -9.58 6.68 -5.28
N GLY A 220 -10.09 7.88 -5.04
CA GLY A 220 -10.63 8.27 -3.73
C GLY A 220 -9.62 8.52 -2.61
N VAL A 221 -8.31 8.34 -2.84
CA VAL A 221 -7.27 8.56 -1.81
C VAL A 221 -6.99 10.03 -1.47
N GLY A 222 -7.62 10.99 -2.17
CA GLY A 222 -7.52 12.42 -1.84
C GLY A 222 -6.45 13.23 -2.60
N LYS A 223 -6.02 12.81 -3.80
CA LYS A 223 -5.04 13.53 -4.65
C LYS A 223 -5.41 14.99 -4.91
N THR A 224 -6.53 15.21 -5.57
CA THR A 224 -7.05 16.53 -5.94
C THR A 224 -7.17 17.47 -4.74
N THR A 225 -7.70 16.98 -3.61
CA THR A 225 -7.82 17.76 -2.37
C THR A 225 -6.46 18.06 -1.74
N THR A 226 -5.51 17.11 -1.77
CA THR A 226 -4.15 17.32 -1.26
C THR A 226 -3.41 18.38 -2.08
N ILE A 227 -3.57 18.37 -3.40
CA ILE A 227 -3.03 19.41 -4.29
C ILE A 227 -3.59 20.77 -3.94
N ALA A 228 -4.91 20.89 -3.72
CA ALA A 228 -5.51 22.16 -3.31
C ALA A 228 -4.94 22.67 -1.97
N LYS A 229 -4.74 21.78 -0.99
CA LYS A 229 -4.11 22.13 0.30
C LYS A 229 -2.68 22.62 0.14
N LEU A 230 -1.86 21.89 -0.62
CA LEU A 230 -0.47 22.29 -0.88
C LEU A 230 -0.37 23.56 -1.70
N ALA A 231 -1.21 23.73 -2.72
CA ALA A 231 -1.25 24.97 -3.50
C ALA A 231 -1.57 26.17 -2.60
N ALA A 232 -2.58 26.05 -1.75
CA ALA A 232 -2.96 27.08 -0.80
C ALA A 232 -1.87 27.35 0.24
N ASP A 233 -1.22 26.33 0.82
CA ASP A 233 -0.13 26.51 1.79
C ASP A 233 1.08 27.24 1.18
N TYR A 234 1.55 26.76 0.02
CA TYR A 234 2.71 27.36 -0.66
C TYR A 234 2.43 28.79 -1.11
N TYR A 235 1.21 29.06 -1.59
CA TYR A 235 0.83 30.40 -2.03
C TYR A 235 0.60 31.36 -0.85
N LEU A 236 -0.24 30.99 0.12
CA LEU A 236 -0.69 31.87 1.19
C LEU A 236 0.34 32.01 2.31
N HIS A 237 0.94 30.92 2.77
CA HIS A 237 1.83 30.90 3.93
C HIS A 237 3.30 31.04 3.52
N ARG A 238 3.71 30.35 2.46
CA ARG A 238 5.13 30.35 2.01
C ARG A 238 5.45 31.43 0.97
N LYS A 239 4.43 32.14 0.48
CA LYS A 239 4.54 33.24 -0.51
C LYS A 239 5.28 32.81 -1.78
N LYS A 240 4.97 31.61 -2.27
CA LYS A 240 5.52 31.03 -3.50
C LYS A 240 4.54 31.14 -4.66
N LYS A 241 5.09 31.23 -5.86
CA LYS A 241 4.37 31.16 -7.13
C LYS A 241 4.07 29.69 -7.44
N VAL A 242 2.79 29.36 -7.59
CA VAL A 242 2.33 27.98 -7.74
C VAL A 242 1.51 27.85 -9.02
N GLY A 243 1.82 26.85 -9.84
CA GLY A 243 1.00 26.41 -10.95
C GLY A 243 0.34 25.06 -10.70
N ILE A 244 -0.84 24.83 -11.26
CA ILE A 244 -1.54 23.55 -11.18
C ILE A 244 -1.78 23.01 -12.60
N VAL A 245 -1.46 21.74 -12.82
CA VAL A 245 -1.85 21.05 -14.06
C VAL A 245 -2.66 19.83 -13.68
N THR A 246 -3.84 19.63 -14.28
CA THR A 246 -4.57 18.37 -14.13
C THR A 246 -4.54 17.58 -15.42
N ILE A 247 -4.17 16.30 -15.28
CA ILE A 247 -4.34 15.27 -16.31
C ILE A 247 -5.47 14.29 -15.93
N ASP A 248 -6.25 14.56 -14.86
CA ASP A 248 -7.48 13.82 -14.54
C ASP A 248 -8.64 14.31 -15.42
N THR A 249 -8.57 13.97 -16.71
CA THR A 249 -9.60 14.32 -17.69
C THR A 249 -10.77 13.33 -17.71
N TYR A 250 -10.67 12.25 -16.92
CA TYR A 250 -11.73 11.24 -16.80
C TYR A 250 -12.83 11.66 -15.83
N ARG A 251 -12.50 12.44 -14.80
CA ARG A 251 -13.46 12.94 -13.80
C ARG A 251 -13.73 14.42 -14.05
N ILE A 252 -14.79 14.72 -14.80
CA ILE A 252 -15.21 16.10 -15.11
C ILE A 252 -15.23 16.99 -13.85
N ALA A 253 -15.82 16.49 -12.76
CA ALA A 253 -15.91 17.23 -11.50
C ALA A 253 -14.55 17.51 -10.83
N ALA A 254 -13.49 16.73 -11.11
CA ALA A 254 -12.16 16.98 -10.56
C ALA A 254 -11.52 18.23 -11.18
N VAL A 255 -11.70 18.42 -12.49
CA VAL A 255 -11.27 19.64 -13.20
C VAL A 255 -11.99 20.86 -12.62
N ASP A 256 -13.31 20.81 -12.49
CA ASP A 256 -14.10 21.92 -11.96
C ASP A 256 -13.73 22.24 -10.49
N GLN A 257 -13.43 21.20 -9.70
CA GLN A 257 -12.98 21.36 -8.31
C GLN A 257 -11.65 22.10 -8.23
N LEU A 258 -10.62 21.65 -8.95
CA LEU A 258 -9.32 22.35 -8.95
C LEU A 258 -9.42 23.74 -9.55
N LYS A 259 -10.24 23.93 -10.59
CA LYS A 259 -10.47 25.25 -11.19
C LYS A 259 -11.09 26.22 -10.19
N THR A 260 -12.01 25.74 -9.36
CA THR A 260 -12.59 26.55 -8.28
C THR A 260 -11.52 27.00 -7.30
N TYR A 261 -10.66 26.09 -6.81
CA TYR A 261 -9.56 26.45 -5.91
C TYR A 261 -8.55 27.39 -6.57
N SER A 262 -8.16 27.11 -7.81
CA SER A 262 -7.23 27.94 -8.58
C SER A 262 -7.73 29.37 -8.74
N ASN A 263 -9.02 29.55 -9.07
CA ASN A 263 -9.64 30.87 -9.17
C ASN A 263 -9.70 31.61 -7.83
N ILE A 264 -10.01 30.89 -6.74
CA ILE A 264 -10.07 31.48 -5.39
C ILE A 264 -8.68 31.97 -4.96
N LEU A 265 -7.63 31.18 -5.22
CA LEU A 265 -6.26 31.53 -4.86
C LEU A 265 -5.62 32.53 -5.85
N GLY A 266 -6.12 32.61 -7.07
CA GLY A 266 -5.51 33.38 -8.15
C GLY A 266 -4.25 32.73 -8.73
N VAL A 267 -4.13 31.40 -8.65
CA VAL A 267 -2.99 30.64 -9.18
C VAL A 267 -3.30 30.08 -10.57
N PRO A 268 -2.34 30.06 -11.52
CA PRO A 268 -2.58 29.51 -12.86
C PRO A 268 -2.92 28.02 -12.82
N MET A 269 -3.89 27.62 -13.64
CA MET A 269 -4.26 26.21 -13.81
C MET A 269 -4.48 25.85 -15.27
N ASN A 270 -3.85 24.76 -15.70
CA ASN A 270 -4.07 24.17 -17.02
C ASN A 270 -4.68 22.76 -16.92
N VAL A 271 -5.39 22.37 -17.97
CA VAL A 271 -5.89 21.00 -18.17
C VAL A 271 -5.13 20.44 -19.37
N ALA A 272 -4.48 19.29 -19.20
CA ALA A 272 -3.76 18.61 -20.27
C ALA A 272 -4.42 17.26 -20.58
N TYR A 273 -4.93 17.12 -21.81
CA TYR A 273 -5.55 15.89 -22.31
C TYR A 273 -4.56 14.96 -22.97
N THR A 274 -3.43 15.50 -23.40
CA THR A 274 -2.37 14.76 -24.09
C THR A 274 -1.01 15.04 -23.47
N PRO A 275 -0.02 14.15 -23.66
CA PRO A 275 1.31 14.39 -23.13
C PRO A 275 1.99 15.64 -23.72
N LYS A 276 1.66 15.99 -24.97
CA LYS A 276 2.12 17.23 -25.61
C LYS A 276 1.55 18.47 -24.92
N GLU A 277 0.26 18.47 -24.58
CA GLU A 277 -0.36 19.57 -23.83
C GLU A 277 0.21 19.72 -22.41
N LEU A 278 0.66 18.62 -21.79
CA LEU A 278 1.39 18.69 -20.52
C LEU A 278 2.72 19.42 -20.71
N GLU A 279 3.50 19.06 -21.73
CA GLU A 279 4.76 19.74 -22.06
C GLU A 279 4.55 21.24 -22.31
N GLU A 280 3.55 21.60 -23.12
CA GLU A 280 3.17 23.00 -23.40
C GLU A 280 2.75 23.74 -22.11
N SER A 281 2.05 23.06 -21.19
CA SER A 281 1.65 23.65 -19.90
C SER A 281 2.82 23.90 -18.96
N LEU A 282 3.79 22.98 -18.91
CA LEU A 282 5.02 23.14 -18.12
C LEU A 282 5.86 24.30 -18.67
N GLU A 283 5.92 24.45 -19.98
CA GLU A 283 6.60 25.58 -20.64
C GLU A 283 5.98 26.92 -20.24
N ALA A 284 4.64 27.01 -20.28
CA ALA A 284 3.91 28.21 -19.92
C ALA A 284 4.07 28.59 -18.43
N MET A 285 4.40 27.63 -17.56
CA MET A 285 4.56 27.80 -16.11
C MET A 285 6.04 27.85 -15.66
N ARG A 286 6.99 28.09 -16.57
CA ARG A 286 8.43 28.20 -16.21
C ARG A 286 8.76 29.31 -15.21
N GLY A 287 7.88 30.30 -15.05
CA GLY A 287 8.03 31.39 -14.09
C GLY A 287 7.50 31.11 -12.68
N GLU A 288 6.90 29.93 -12.46
CA GLU A 288 6.40 29.48 -11.16
C GLU A 288 7.53 28.84 -10.32
N ASP A 289 7.39 28.85 -8.99
CA ASP A 289 8.33 28.17 -8.09
C ASP A 289 8.01 26.67 -7.96
N LEU A 290 6.72 26.33 -8.02
CA LEU A 290 6.20 24.97 -7.80
C LEU A 290 5.07 24.68 -8.79
N ILE A 291 5.14 23.55 -9.49
CA ILE A 291 4.06 23.05 -10.34
C ILE A 291 3.53 21.74 -9.75
N LEU A 292 2.23 21.70 -9.47
CA LEU A 292 1.53 20.55 -8.91
C LEU A 292 0.72 19.85 -10.00
N ILE A 293 1.00 18.56 -10.25
CA ILE A 293 0.34 17.78 -11.29
C ILE A 293 -0.65 16.78 -10.66
N ASP A 294 -1.95 16.96 -10.92
CA ASP A 294 -3.03 16.05 -10.53
C ASP A 294 -3.22 14.95 -11.55
N THR A 295 -3.24 13.68 -11.11
CA THR A 295 -3.46 12.53 -11.98
C THR A 295 -4.79 11.85 -11.70
N ALA A 296 -5.34 11.17 -12.70
CA ALA A 296 -6.53 10.36 -12.51
C ALA A 296 -6.30 9.27 -11.44
N GLY A 297 -7.30 9.06 -10.59
CA GLY A 297 -7.30 7.94 -9.67
C GLY A 297 -7.74 6.66 -10.34
N ARG A 298 -6.85 5.66 -10.41
CA ARG A 298 -7.16 4.33 -10.95
C ARG A 298 -6.60 3.23 -10.06
N SER A 299 -7.15 2.02 -10.21
CA SER A 299 -6.59 0.86 -9.52
C SER A 299 -5.16 0.62 -9.98
N GLN A 300 -4.30 0.33 -9.01
CA GLN A 300 -2.92 -0.13 -9.19
C GLN A 300 -2.80 -1.39 -10.06
N ARG A 301 -3.91 -2.14 -10.24
CA ARG A 301 -3.96 -3.34 -11.09
C ARG A 301 -4.31 -3.06 -12.55
N ASN A 302 -4.58 -1.80 -12.90
CA ASN A 302 -4.82 -1.40 -14.28
C ASN A 302 -3.48 -1.14 -14.99
N SER A 303 -2.94 -2.16 -15.65
CA SER A 303 -1.66 -2.08 -16.35
C SER A 303 -1.64 -1.03 -17.47
N MET A 304 -2.75 -0.87 -18.20
CA MET A 304 -2.86 0.13 -19.26
C MET A 304 -2.71 1.55 -18.70
N HIS A 305 -3.37 1.84 -17.58
CA HIS A 305 -3.25 3.13 -16.94
C HIS A 305 -1.87 3.38 -16.35
N MET A 306 -1.22 2.37 -15.76
CA MET A 306 0.16 2.52 -15.29
C MET A 306 1.13 2.84 -16.43
N SER A 307 0.94 2.21 -17.60
CA SER A 307 1.73 2.52 -18.80
C SER A 307 1.46 3.94 -19.31
N GLU A 308 0.19 4.37 -19.34
CA GLU A 308 -0.19 5.75 -19.70
C GLU A 308 0.46 6.77 -18.74
N LEU A 309 0.35 6.52 -17.43
CA LEU A 309 0.92 7.40 -16.41
C LEU A 309 2.45 7.49 -16.51
N ARG A 310 3.14 6.40 -16.86
CA ARG A 310 4.58 6.41 -17.10
C ARG A 310 4.97 7.40 -18.21
N VAL A 311 4.21 7.47 -19.30
CA VAL A 311 4.46 8.43 -20.39
C VAL A 311 4.43 9.87 -19.87
N TYR A 312 3.46 10.20 -19.01
CA TYR A 312 3.37 11.53 -18.41
C TYR A 312 4.54 11.83 -17.47
N VAL A 313 4.96 10.85 -16.64
CA VAL A 313 6.13 10.97 -15.75
C VAL A 313 7.41 11.19 -16.55
N ASP A 314 7.61 10.45 -17.65
CA ASP A 314 8.80 10.58 -18.50
C ASP A 314 8.90 11.96 -19.18
N ILE A 315 7.75 12.57 -19.48
CA ILE A 315 7.67 13.91 -20.09
C ILE A 315 7.87 15.01 -19.06
N CYS A 316 7.16 14.96 -17.93
CA CYS A 316 7.27 16.04 -16.94
C CYS A 316 8.53 15.95 -16.09
N ARG A 317 9.20 14.79 -16.05
CA ARG A 317 10.45 14.55 -15.29
C ARG A 317 10.36 15.16 -13.89
N PRO A 318 9.39 14.69 -13.08
CA PRO A 318 9.06 15.34 -11.82
C PRO A 318 10.25 15.26 -10.86
N ASP A 319 10.50 16.35 -10.14
CA ASP A 319 11.45 16.36 -9.02
C ASP A 319 10.90 15.58 -7.82
N GLU A 320 9.57 15.51 -7.70
CA GLU A 320 8.86 14.82 -6.63
C GLU A 320 7.73 13.95 -7.17
N ILE A 321 7.73 12.66 -6.82
CA ILE A 321 6.60 11.76 -7.05
C ILE A 321 5.94 11.50 -5.69
N TYR A 322 4.77 12.08 -5.46
CA TYR A 322 3.99 11.83 -4.25
C TYR A 322 3.01 10.68 -4.48
N LEU A 323 3.21 9.56 -3.78
CA LEU A 323 2.25 8.46 -3.73
C LEU A 323 1.31 8.66 -2.55
N LEU A 324 0.03 8.86 -2.85
CA LEU A 324 -1.02 9.05 -1.86
C LEU A 324 -1.65 7.73 -1.45
N LEU A 325 -1.71 7.50 -0.15
CA LEU A 325 -2.28 6.33 0.48
C LEU A 325 -3.31 6.77 1.53
N SER A 326 -4.52 6.22 1.50
CA SER A 326 -5.50 6.48 2.56
C SER A 326 -5.16 5.65 3.79
N ALA A 327 -5.14 6.27 4.98
CA ALA A 327 -4.90 5.60 6.26
C ALA A 327 -5.95 4.52 6.58
N THR A 328 -7.14 4.61 5.99
CA THR A 328 -8.22 3.60 6.11
C THR A 328 -8.06 2.40 5.18
N THR A 329 -7.04 2.39 4.32
CA THR A 329 -6.79 1.30 3.38
C THR A 329 -6.15 0.12 4.12
N LYS A 330 -6.61 -1.11 3.84
CA LYS A 330 -5.99 -2.32 4.38
C LYS A 330 -4.51 -2.38 4.02
N TYR A 331 -3.67 -2.80 4.96
CA TYR A 331 -2.23 -2.86 4.76
C TYR A 331 -1.83 -3.69 3.53
N THR A 332 -2.52 -4.80 3.26
CA THR A 332 -2.27 -5.64 2.08
C THR A 332 -2.45 -4.91 0.76
N ASP A 333 -3.42 -3.99 0.71
CA ASP A 333 -3.68 -3.17 -0.48
C ASP A 333 -2.69 -2.01 -0.58
N ILE A 334 -2.28 -1.43 0.56
CA ILE A 334 -1.18 -0.45 0.62
C ILE A 334 0.10 -1.06 0.04
N LYS A 335 0.44 -2.29 0.41
CA LYS A 335 1.61 -3.02 -0.13
C LYS A 335 1.54 -3.15 -1.66
N ASP A 336 0.37 -3.53 -2.19
CA ASP A 336 0.15 -3.64 -3.63
C ASP A 336 0.33 -2.28 -4.31
N MET A 337 -0.27 -1.22 -3.76
CA MET A 337 -0.13 0.15 -4.28
C MET A 337 1.33 0.62 -4.30
N ILE A 338 2.07 0.48 -3.19
CA ILE A 338 3.48 0.90 -3.12
C ILE A 338 4.31 0.16 -4.17
N LYS A 339 4.13 -1.16 -4.31
CA LYS A 339 4.87 -1.96 -5.31
C LYS A 339 4.61 -1.49 -6.73
N GLN A 340 3.34 -1.28 -7.09
CA GLN A 340 2.98 -0.90 -8.47
C GLN A 340 3.39 0.54 -8.78
N PHE A 341 3.08 1.50 -7.92
CA PHE A 341 3.37 2.92 -8.17
C PHE A 341 4.87 3.24 -8.07
N SER A 342 5.65 2.50 -7.27
CA SER A 342 7.11 2.64 -7.23
C SER A 342 7.79 2.30 -8.56
N THR A 343 7.09 1.68 -9.51
CA THR A 343 7.62 1.46 -10.86
C THR A 343 7.67 2.75 -11.70
N LEU A 344 7.11 3.86 -11.22
CA LEU A 344 7.18 5.19 -11.84
C LEU A 344 8.44 5.96 -11.45
N GLY A 345 9.14 5.55 -10.38
CA GLY A 345 10.32 6.22 -9.85
C GLY A 345 10.37 6.23 -8.33
N GLU A 346 11.24 7.06 -7.75
CA GLU A 346 11.33 7.21 -6.30
C GLU A 346 10.14 7.99 -5.75
N CYS A 347 9.18 7.28 -5.18
CA CYS A 347 8.01 7.91 -4.58
C CYS A 347 8.22 8.27 -3.09
N LYS A 348 7.84 9.50 -2.73
CA LYS A 348 7.59 9.91 -1.34
C LYS A 348 6.12 9.67 -0.99
N LEU A 349 5.83 9.23 0.22
CA LEU A 349 4.47 8.93 0.65
C LEU A 349 3.78 10.20 1.17
N ILE A 350 2.46 10.25 0.95
CA ILE A 350 1.55 11.11 1.67
C ILE A 350 0.41 10.24 2.19
N PHE A 351 0.19 10.24 3.50
CA PHE A 351 -0.96 9.55 4.08
C PHE A 351 -2.13 10.50 4.26
N THR A 352 -3.31 10.11 3.79
CA THR A 352 -4.52 10.91 3.89
C THR A 352 -5.53 10.30 4.83
N LYS A 353 -6.51 11.11 5.25
CA LYS A 353 -7.67 10.67 6.03
C LYS A 353 -7.31 10.11 7.40
N LEU A 354 -6.32 10.72 8.07
CA LEU A 354 -5.96 10.33 9.45
C LEU A 354 -7.13 10.58 10.42
N ASP A 355 -8.05 11.49 10.10
CA ASP A 355 -9.29 11.77 10.81
C ASP A 355 -10.37 10.67 10.65
N GLU A 356 -10.24 9.79 9.65
CA GLU A 356 -11.19 8.70 9.38
C GLU A 356 -10.76 7.36 10.02
N THR A 357 -9.65 7.32 10.76
CA THR A 357 -9.13 6.08 11.39
C THR A 357 -8.72 6.30 12.84
N THR A 358 -8.65 5.19 13.60
CA THR A 358 -8.10 5.16 14.96
C THR A 358 -6.81 4.34 15.07
N THR A 359 -6.39 3.70 13.97
CA THR A 359 -5.19 2.90 13.86
C THR A 359 -4.23 3.51 12.84
N PHE A 360 -2.97 3.69 13.25
CA PHE A 360 -1.96 4.42 12.45
C PHE A 360 -0.72 3.57 12.09
N GLY A 361 -0.67 2.31 12.52
CA GLY A 361 0.46 1.40 12.26
C GLY A 361 0.75 1.18 10.79
N ASN A 362 -0.26 1.29 9.92
CA ASN A 362 -0.08 1.19 8.46
C ASN A 362 0.92 2.21 7.91
N ILE A 363 1.05 3.39 8.53
CA ILE A 363 2.02 4.41 8.15
C ILE A 363 3.44 3.91 8.43
N LEU A 364 3.69 3.49 9.67
CA LEU A 364 4.97 2.95 10.11
C LEU A 364 5.35 1.70 9.32
N ASN A 365 4.41 0.78 9.14
CA ASN A 365 4.61 -0.47 8.42
C ASN A 365 4.98 -0.22 6.95
N ALA A 366 4.41 0.81 6.31
CA ALA A 366 4.72 1.17 4.92
C ALA A 366 6.13 1.75 4.80
N ILE A 367 6.49 2.67 5.70
CA ILE A 367 7.83 3.30 5.75
C ILE A 367 8.89 2.24 5.99
N TYR A 368 8.69 1.39 7.00
CA TYR A 368 9.64 0.35 7.40
C TYR A 368 9.81 -0.74 6.34
N GLU A 369 8.72 -1.32 5.81
CA GLU A 369 8.82 -2.46 4.88
C GLU A 369 9.39 -2.05 3.51
N PHE A 370 9.14 -0.82 3.06
CA PHE A 370 9.48 -0.39 1.69
C PHE A 370 10.58 0.68 1.61
N ASP A 371 11.22 1.02 2.74
CA ASP A 371 12.22 2.11 2.86
C ASP A 371 11.75 3.42 2.20
N LYS A 372 10.47 3.75 2.40
CA LYS A 372 9.85 4.95 1.85
C LYS A 372 9.92 6.09 2.84
N SER A 373 10.14 7.30 2.32
CA SER A 373 10.00 8.52 3.10
C SER A 373 8.56 9.02 3.11
N LEU A 374 8.14 9.63 4.21
CA LEU A 374 6.87 10.30 4.36
C LEU A 374 7.06 11.82 4.29
N ALA A 375 6.31 12.50 3.43
CA ALA A 375 6.41 13.94 3.26
C ALA A 375 5.34 14.69 4.04
N TYR A 376 4.08 14.26 3.90
CA TYR A 376 2.93 14.94 4.49
C TYR A 376 1.90 13.94 5.03
N VAL A 377 1.06 14.43 5.93
CA VAL A 377 -0.18 13.78 6.35
C VAL A 377 -1.36 14.73 6.22
N THR A 378 -2.56 14.19 5.99
CA THR A 378 -3.80 14.99 5.98
C THR A 378 -4.85 14.39 6.91
N MET A 379 -5.65 15.26 7.52
CA MET A 379 -6.48 14.94 8.69
C MET A 379 -7.82 15.69 8.68
N GLY A 380 -8.40 15.87 7.49
CA GLY A 380 -9.68 16.52 7.33
C GLY A 380 -9.88 17.06 5.91
N GLN A 381 -10.87 17.92 5.75
CA GLN A 381 -11.33 18.42 4.45
C GLN A 381 -11.03 19.90 4.20
N ASN A 382 -10.65 20.66 5.24
CA ASN A 382 -10.39 22.09 5.14
C ASN A 382 -9.13 22.38 4.34
N VAL A 383 -9.19 23.43 3.52
CA VAL A 383 -8.10 23.91 2.69
C VAL A 383 -7.77 25.34 3.13
N PRO A 384 -6.51 25.66 3.50
CA PRO A 384 -5.32 24.79 3.54
C PRO A 384 -5.18 23.93 4.80
N ASP A 385 -5.93 24.20 5.87
CA ASP A 385 -5.51 23.88 7.25
C ASP A 385 -5.31 22.38 7.57
N ASP A 386 -6.01 21.47 6.92
CA ASP A 386 -5.98 20.04 7.28
C ASP A 386 -4.85 19.26 6.57
N ILE A 387 -3.65 19.85 6.45
CA ILE A 387 -2.41 19.20 5.99
C ILE A 387 -1.25 19.59 6.90
N GLU A 388 -0.38 18.62 7.18
CA GLU A 388 0.86 18.86 7.93
C GLU A 388 2.05 18.20 7.25
N VAL A 389 3.22 18.81 7.40
CA VAL A 389 4.49 18.15 7.13
C VAL A 389 4.64 17.00 8.13
N ALA A 390 5.08 15.84 7.65
CA ALA A 390 5.24 14.67 8.50
C ALA A 390 6.34 14.87 9.54
N GLU A 391 5.99 14.72 10.82
CA GLU A 391 6.90 14.86 11.96
C GLU A 391 7.00 13.56 12.73
N VAL A 392 8.24 13.10 12.96
CA VAL A 392 8.53 11.84 13.65
C VAL A 392 7.89 11.78 15.04
N ASN A 393 7.93 12.89 15.78
CA ASN A 393 7.36 12.94 17.13
C ASN A 393 5.85 12.73 17.11
N LYS A 394 5.10 13.49 16.29
CA LYS A 394 3.63 13.35 16.18
C LYS A 394 3.21 11.95 15.72
N LEU A 395 3.91 11.41 14.72
CA LEU A 395 3.65 10.06 14.22
C LEU A 395 3.92 8.99 15.28
N SER A 396 5.03 9.10 16.03
CA SER A 396 5.33 8.16 17.12
C SER A 396 4.25 8.23 18.21
N HIS A 397 3.75 9.43 18.53
CA HIS A 397 2.67 9.60 19.50
C HIS A 397 1.36 8.97 19.04
N LEU A 398 1.03 9.04 17.74
CA LEU A 398 -0.13 8.36 17.18
C LEU A 398 -0.04 6.83 17.38
N ILE A 399 1.16 6.25 17.27
CA ILE A 399 1.38 4.81 17.47
C ILE A 399 1.25 4.39 18.95
N ILE A 400 1.61 5.23 19.90
CA ILE A 400 1.57 4.86 21.34
C ILE A 400 0.23 5.23 21.99
N TYR A 401 -0.34 6.38 21.62
CA TYR A 401 -1.52 6.96 22.29
C TYR A 401 -2.77 7.01 21.39
N GLY A 402 -2.69 6.50 20.15
CA GLY A 402 -3.78 6.54 19.18
C GLY A 402 -4.19 7.97 18.84
N PRO A 403 -5.48 8.23 18.54
CA PRO A 403 -5.97 9.56 18.16
C PRO A 403 -5.70 10.65 19.20
N LYS A 404 -5.63 10.29 20.49
CA LYS A 404 -5.32 11.22 21.58
C LYS A 404 -3.87 11.72 21.51
N GLY A 405 -2.98 10.96 20.89
CA GLY A 405 -1.57 11.32 20.70
C GLY A 405 -1.36 12.59 19.89
N TYR A 406 -2.31 12.97 19.03
CA TYR A 406 -2.20 14.18 18.22
C TYR A 406 -2.32 15.47 19.05
N MET A 407 -3.06 15.43 20.17
CA MET A 407 -3.23 16.59 21.06
C MET A 407 -2.05 16.78 22.03
N GLY A 408 -1.31 15.71 22.34
CA GLY A 408 -0.17 15.74 23.27
C GLY A 408 1.18 16.08 22.64
N ALA A 409 1.25 16.19 21.31
CA ALA A 409 2.49 16.41 20.56
C ALA A 409 2.71 17.88 20.14
N LYS A 410 2.03 18.83 20.79
CA LYS A 410 2.16 20.28 20.53
C LYS A 410 3.30 20.92 21.29
#